data_AF-F2JT37-F1
#
_entry.id   AF-F2JT37-F1
#
_cell.length_a   1.000
_cell.length_b   1.000
_cell.length_c   1.000
_cell.angle_alpha   90.00
_cell.angle_beta   90.00
_cell.angle_gamma   90.00
#
_symmetry.space_group_name_H-M   'P 1'
#
loop_
_entity.id
_entity.type
_entity.pdbx_description
1 polymer ?
#
loop_
_entity_poly.entity_id
_entity_poly.type
_entity_poly.pdbx_seq_one_letter_code
_entity_poly.pdbx_strand_id
1 'polypeptide(L)'
;MRRELLEKLLELTKRQEQSIMQSEIDEVINLLEEKQRVMDEIDELNKREHKELSDEEKAILASIQELDEKNRKQFNLELENTKEELRKMRQFKQRDDYYTNPYSQTQEEGLFIDKK
;
A
#
# COMPACT_ATOMS: atom_id res chain seq x y z
N MET A 1 -8.35 14.05 -27.26
CA MET A 1 -9.26 13.38 -26.32
C MET A 1 -8.77 12.01 -25.87
N ARG A 2 -8.88 10.91 -26.64
CA ARG A 2 -8.43 9.57 -26.14
C ARG A 2 -6.96 9.54 -25.70
N ARG A 3 -6.07 10.06 -26.55
CA ARG A 3 -4.65 10.19 -26.24
C ARG A 3 -4.38 11.00 -24.96
N GLU A 4 -5.07 12.11 -24.77
CA GLU A 4 -4.92 12.96 -23.57
C GLU A 4 -5.35 12.21 -22.31
N LEU A 5 -6.42 11.40 -22.38
CA LEU A 5 -6.84 10.55 -21.27
C LEU A 5 -5.81 9.45 -20.97
N LEU A 6 -5.19 8.85 -22.00
CA LEU A 6 -4.10 7.89 -21.81
C LEU A 6 -2.84 8.55 -21.21
N GLU A 7 -2.48 9.75 -21.65
CA GLU A 7 -1.38 10.52 -21.06
C GLU A 7 -1.67 10.88 -19.59
N LYS A 8 -2.91 11.28 -19.28
CA LYS A 8 -3.37 11.52 -17.91
C LYS A 8 -3.28 10.23 -17.07
N LEU A 9 -3.73 9.11 -17.60
CA LEU A 9 -3.67 7.82 -16.91
C LEU A 9 -2.21 7.42 -16.62
N LEU A 10 -1.30 7.65 -17.56
CA LEU A 10 0.14 7.44 -17.38
C LEU A 10 0.72 8.33 -16.27
N GLU A 11 0.34 9.61 -16.22
CA GLU A 11 0.78 10.52 -15.16
C GLU A 11 0.29 10.07 -13.78
N LEU A 12 -0.98 9.66 -13.66
CA LEU A 12 -1.54 9.11 -12.42
C LEU A 12 -0.81 7.83 -11.99
N THR A 13 -0.46 6.96 -12.94
CA THR A 13 0.33 5.75 -12.67
C THR A 13 1.75 6.08 -12.17
N LYS A 14 2.38 7.14 -12.67
CA LYS A 14 3.68 7.60 -12.16
C LYS A 14 3.58 8.22 -10.77
N ARG A 15 2.53 9.00 -10.50
CA ARG A 15 2.26 9.54 -9.15
C ARG A 15 2.00 8.42 -8.15
N GLN A 16 1.27 7.38 -8.57
CA GLN A 16 1.04 6.20 -7.74
C GLN A 16 2.36 5.52 -7.32
N GLU A 17 3.32 5.40 -8.23
CA GLU A 17 4.66 4.88 -7.91
C GLU A 17 5.32 5.70 -6.78
N GLN A 18 5.29 7.03 -6.90
CA GLN A 18 5.89 7.93 -5.92
C GLN A 18 5.20 7.84 -4.55
N SER A 19 3.86 7.83 -4.52
CA SER A 19 3.11 7.72 -3.27
C SER A 19 3.31 6.35 -2.60
N ILE A 20 3.46 5.26 -3.38
CA ILE A 20 3.83 3.95 -2.83
C ILE A 20 5.23 4.01 -2.20
N MET A 21 6.21 4.61 -2.88
CA MET A 21 7.57 4.78 -2.35
C MET A 21 7.62 5.61 -1.06
N GLN A 22 6.72 6.57 -0.91
CA GLN A 22 6.64 7.46 0.25
C GLN A 22 5.68 6.93 1.33
N SER A 23 5.09 5.75 1.13
CA SER A 23 4.10 5.13 2.03
C SER A 23 2.86 6.03 2.29
N GLU A 24 2.52 6.89 1.34
CA GLU A 24 1.36 7.79 1.40
C GLU A 24 0.08 7.05 0.97
N ILE A 25 -0.40 6.14 1.82
CA ILE A 25 -1.49 5.21 1.48
C ILE A 25 -2.81 5.93 1.13
N ASP A 26 -3.14 7.02 1.82
CA ASP A 26 -4.35 7.79 1.53
C ASP A 26 -4.30 8.41 0.12
N GLU A 27 -3.13 8.89 -0.30
CA GLU A 27 -2.94 9.41 -1.66
C GLU A 27 -3.00 8.28 -2.69
N VAL A 28 -2.46 7.09 -2.39
CA VAL A 28 -2.61 5.93 -3.27
C VAL A 28 -4.09 5.57 -3.49
N ILE A 29 -4.92 5.64 -2.44
CA ILE A 29 -6.37 5.39 -2.55
C ILE A 29 -7.03 6.43 -3.46
N ASN A 30 -6.75 7.72 -3.25
CA ASN A 30 -7.28 8.80 -4.09
C ASN A 30 -6.89 8.63 -5.56
N LEU A 31 -5.62 8.27 -5.81
CA LEU A 31 -5.11 8.05 -7.16
C LEU A 31 -5.80 6.85 -7.83
N LEU A 32 -6.11 5.78 -7.10
CA LEU A 32 -6.86 4.63 -7.65
C LEU A 32 -8.26 5.04 -8.08
N GLU A 33 -8.95 5.86 -7.30
CA GLU A 33 -10.27 6.38 -7.68
C GLU A 33 -10.19 7.28 -8.91
N GLU A 34 -9.19 8.16 -8.98
CA GLU A 34 -9.03 9.04 -10.15
C GLU A 34 -8.69 8.25 -11.41
N LYS A 35 -7.81 7.24 -11.30
CA LYS A 35 -7.49 6.32 -12.40
C LYS A 35 -8.73 5.60 -12.88
N GLN A 36 -9.59 5.12 -11.98
CA GLN A 36 -10.84 4.45 -12.37
C GLN A 36 -11.74 5.37 -13.19
N ARG A 37 -11.92 6.63 -12.76
CA ARG A 37 -12.72 7.61 -13.52
C ARG A 37 -12.18 7.84 -14.93
N VAL A 38 -10.86 7.97 -15.07
CA VAL A 38 -10.22 8.14 -16.38
C VAL A 38 -10.37 6.90 -17.25
N MET A 39 -10.27 5.70 -16.68
CA MET A 39 -10.53 4.44 -17.41
C MET A 39 -11.98 4.35 -17.89
N ASP A 40 -12.95 4.73 -17.04
CA ASP A 40 -14.36 4.76 -17.41
C ASP A 40 -14.62 5.74 -18.57
N GLU A 41 -13.97 6.92 -18.56
CA GLU A 41 -14.03 7.88 -19.67
C GLU A 41 -13.42 7.32 -20.97
N ILE A 42 -12.29 6.61 -20.88
CA ILE A 42 -11.65 5.95 -22.03
C ILE A 42 -12.59 4.86 -22.60
N ASP A 43 -13.21 4.06 -21.74
CA ASP A 43 -14.14 3.01 -22.15
C ASP A 43 -15.37 3.57 -22.85
N GLU A 44 -15.96 4.64 -22.31
CA GLU A 44 -17.09 5.33 -22.95
C GLU A 44 -16.70 5.94 -24.29
N LEU A 45 -15.50 6.51 -24.41
CA LEU A 45 -15.02 7.06 -25.66
C LEU A 45 -14.74 5.96 -26.70
N ASN A 46 -14.17 4.83 -26.28
CA ASN A 46 -13.94 3.68 -27.15
C ASN A 46 -15.25 3.07 -27.67
N LYS A 47 -16.31 3.03 -26.84
CA LYS A 47 -17.65 2.60 -27.26
C LYS A 47 -18.26 3.52 -28.32
N ARG A 48 -17.97 4.83 -28.28
CA ARG A 48 -18.52 5.82 -29.22
C ARG A 48 -17.78 5.89 -30.54
N GLU A 49 -16.44 5.90 -30.48
CA GLU A 49 -15.62 6.21 -31.66
C GLU A 49 -15.33 4.97 -32.52
N HIS A 50 -15.44 3.75 -31.97
CA HIS A 50 -15.14 2.48 -32.67
C HIS A 50 -13.85 2.52 -33.52
N LYS A 51 -12.85 3.28 -33.07
CA LYS A 51 -11.56 3.44 -33.74
C LYS A 51 -10.53 2.54 -33.09
N GLU A 52 -9.75 1.87 -33.94
CA GLU A 52 -8.53 1.20 -33.48
C GLU A 52 -7.58 2.20 -32.81
N LEU A 53 -6.79 1.68 -31.88
CA LEU A 53 -5.74 2.44 -31.21
C LEU A 53 -4.63 2.77 -32.20
N SER A 54 -4.17 4.02 -32.20
CA SER A 54 -2.96 4.39 -32.93
C SER A 54 -1.73 3.73 -32.30
N ASP A 55 -0.62 3.66 -33.05
CA ASP A 55 0.62 3.08 -32.52
C ASP A 55 1.18 3.89 -31.35
N GLU A 56 0.98 5.21 -31.33
CA GLU A 56 1.32 6.07 -30.19
C GLU A 56 0.49 5.72 -28.95
N GLU A 57 -0.82 5.54 -29.11
CA GLU A 57 -1.71 5.18 -28.00
C GLU A 57 -1.39 3.78 -27.46
N LYS A 58 -1.06 2.82 -28.33
CA LYS A 58 -0.58 1.49 -27.93
C LYS A 58 0.72 1.57 -27.13
N ALA A 59 1.65 2.43 -27.54
CA ALA A 59 2.91 2.62 -26.83
C ALA A 59 2.68 3.17 -25.41
N ILE A 60 1.81 4.18 -25.28
CA ILE A 60 1.43 4.73 -23.97
C ILE A 60 0.80 3.65 -23.09
N LEU A 61 -0.13 2.86 -23.66
CA LEU A 61 -0.84 1.81 -22.94
C LEU A 61 0.12 0.70 -22.46
N ALA A 62 1.11 0.34 -23.29
CA ALA A 62 2.17 -0.59 -22.88
C ALA A 62 3.00 -0.03 -21.71
N SER A 63 3.37 1.25 -21.74
CA SER A 63 4.06 1.90 -20.62
C SER A 63 3.23 1.93 -19.34
N ILE A 64 1.92 2.17 -19.45
CA ILE A 64 1.00 2.12 -18.30
C ILE A 64 0.98 0.72 -17.69
N GLN A 65 0.86 -0.33 -18.53
CA GLN A 65 0.82 -1.72 -18.07
C GLN A 65 2.11 -2.13 -17.35
N GLU A 66 3.26 -1.77 -17.90
CA GLU A 66 4.56 -2.07 -17.28
C GLU A 66 4.71 -1.39 -15.91
N LEU A 67 4.36 -0.10 -15.83
CA LEU A 67 4.41 0.64 -14.57
C LEU A 67 3.39 0.12 -13.55
N ASP A 68 2.17 -0.22 -13.96
CA ASP A 68 1.17 -0.78 -13.05
C ASP A 68 1.58 -2.14 -12.49
N GLU A 69 2.23 -2.98 -13.30
CA GLU A 69 2.77 -4.24 -12.80
C GLU A 69 3.88 -4.01 -11.77
N LYS A 70 4.77 -3.03 -12.03
CA LYS A 70 5.81 -2.62 -11.08
C LYS A 70 5.21 -2.09 -9.77
N ASN A 71 4.26 -1.17 -9.87
CA ASN A 71 3.55 -0.60 -8.73
C ASN A 71 2.86 -1.68 -7.90
N ARG A 72 2.21 -2.65 -8.53
CA ARG A 72 1.56 -3.77 -7.83
C ARG A 72 2.56 -4.61 -7.06
N LYS A 73 3.71 -4.94 -7.66
CA LYS A 73 4.78 -5.70 -7.00
C LYS A 73 5.31 -4.94 -5.79
N GLN A 74 5.55 -3.64 -5.95
CA GLN A 74 6.07 -2.79 -4.88
C GLN A 74 5.08 -2.62 -3.73
N PHE A 75 3.81 -2.35 -4.04
CA PHE A 75 2.76 -2.24 -3.03
C PHE A 75 2.62 -3.53 -2.20
N ASN A 76 2.68 -4.69 -2.85
CA ASN A 76 2.61 -5.98 -2.16
C ASN A 76 3.82 -6.20 -1.24
N LEU A 77 5.01 -5.75 -1.64
CA LEU A 77 6.21 -5.81 -0.80
C LEU A 77 6.05 -4.93 0.45
N GLU A 78 5.61 -3.69 0.28
CA GLU A 78 5.35 -2.77 1.40
C GLU A 78 4.27 -3.30 2.35
N LEU A 79 3.23 -3.94 1.80
CA LEU A 79 2.20 -4.59 2.59
C LEU A 79 2.76 -5.73 3.46
N GLU A 80 3.62 -6.59 2.91
CA GLU A 80 4.24 -7.66 3.69
C GLU A 80 5.19 -7.11 4.76
N ASN A 81 6.00 -6.09 4.43
CA ASN A 81 6.85 -5.42 5.42
C ASN A 81 6.02 -4.86 6.58
N THR A 82 4.92 -4.16 6.28
CA THR A 82 4.00 -3.60 7.28
C THR A 82 3.38 -4.70 8.15
N LYS A 83 2.99 -5.83 7.57
CA LYS A 83 2.47 -6.99 8.33
C LYS A 83 3.52 -7.56 9.27
N GLU A 84 4.77 -7.69 8.84
CA GLU A 84 5.86 -8.16 9.68
C GLU A 84 6.13 -7.22 10.86
N GLU A 85 6.13 -5.91 10.61
CA GLU A 85 6.28 -4.90 11.68
C GLU A 85 5.15 -4.99 12.69
N LEU A 86 3.89 -5.12 12.25
CA LEU A 86 2.76 -5.33 13.14
C LEU A 86 2.89 -6.62 13.97
N ARG A 87 3.42 -7.71 13.39
CA ARG A 87 3.71 -8.94 14.14
C ARG A 87 4.77 -8.70 15.22
N LYS A 88 5.86 -8.01 14.88
CA LYS A 88 6.91 -7.64 15.84
C LYS A 88 6.36 -6.78 16.98
N MET A 89 5.57 -5.74 16.67
CA MET A 89 4.93 -4.89 17.69
C MET A 89 4.03 -5.68 18.63
N ARG A 90 3.24 -6.63 18.13
CA ARG A 90 2.39 -7.50 18.96
C ARG A 90 3.22 -8.38 19.90
N GLN A 91 4.32 -8.94 19.41
CA GLN A 91 5.25 -9.72 20.23
C GLN A 91 5.91 -8.86 21.31
N PHE A 92 6.34 -7.65 20.96
CA PHE A 92 6.88 -6.70 21.94
C PHE A 92 5.86 -6.36 23.02
N LYS A 93 4.62 -6.04 22.64
CA LYS A 93 3.56 -5.76 23.60
C LYS A 93 3.28 -6.94 24.54
N GLN A 94 3.22 -8.16 23.99
CA GLN A 94 3.04 -9.37 24.81
C GLN A 94 4.19 -9.58 25.80
N ARG A 95 5.42 -9.32 25.36
CA ARG A 95 6.61 -9.38 26.22
C ARG A 95 6.55 -8.31 27.31
N ASP A 96 6.20 -7.08 26.95
CA ASP A 96 6.11 -5.97 27.91
C ASP A 96 5.01 -6.24 28.94
N ASP A 97 3.85 -6.75 28.53
CA ASP A 97 2.78 -7.18 29.46
C ASP A 97 3.26 -8.29 30.43
N TYR A 98 4.16 -9.18 29.99
CA TYR A 98 4.74 -10.24 30.83
C TYR A 98 5.70 -9.70 31.90
N TYR A 99 6.57 -8.73 31.54
CA TYR A 99 7.58 -8.18 32.46
C TYR A 99 7.11 -6.97 33.27
N THR A 100 6.06 -6.28 32.84
CA THR A 100 5.52 -5.08 33.52
C THR A 100 4.34 -5.42 34.44
N ASN A 101 4.00 -6.71 34.58
CA ASN A 101 2.95 -7.15 35.50
C ASN A 101 3.35 -6.80 36.96
N PRO A 102 2.63 -5.91 37.65
CA PRO A 102 2.98 -5.47 39.01
C PRO A 102 3.01 -6.62 40.03
N TYR A 103 2.33 -7.73 39.71
CA TYR A 103 2.27 -8.93 40.54
C TYR A 103 3.44 -9.91 40.33
N SER A 104 4.29 -9.72 39.30
CA SER A 104 5.46 -10.57 39.07
C SER A 104 6.71 -10.10 39.83
N GLN A 105 6.72 -8.86 40.35
CA GLN A 105 7.78 -8.33 41.22
C GLN A 105 7.57 -8.64 42.71
N THR A 106 6.42 -9.19 43.11
CA THR A 106 6.05 -9.49 44.51
C THR A 106 6.40 -10.90 44.99
N GLN A 107 7.44 -11.54 44.45
CA GLN A 107 7.97 -12.83 44.95
C GLN A 107 9.40 -12.75 45.52
N GLU A 108 9.78 -11.59 46.06
CA GLU A 108 10.91 -11.46 46.99
C GLU A 108 10.46 -10.89 48.36
N GLU A 109 9.24 -11.20 48.81
CA GLU A 109 8.93 -11.04 50.24
C GLU A 109 9.66 -12.12 51.04
N GLY A 110 10.69 -11.67 51.77
CA GLY A 110 11.61 -12.48 52.54
C GLY A 110 10.92 -13.46 53.48
N LEU A 111 11.32 -14.72 53.36
CA LEU A 111 10.96 -15.77 54.30
C LEU A 111 11.68 -15.51 55.64
N PHE A 112 11.05 -14.76 56.55
CA PHE A 112 11.53 -14.63 57.93
C PHE A 112 11.23 -15.93 58.67
N ILE A 113 12.24 -16.80 58.79
CA ILE A 113 12.19 -17.95 59.69
C ILE A 113 12.39 -17.42 61.11
N ASP A 114 11.30 -17.34 61.86
CA ASP A 114 11.34 -17.17 63.31
C ASP A 114 11.98 -18.42 63.94
N LYS A 115 13.21 -18.27 64.44
CA LYS A 115 13.90 -19.31 65.20
C LYS A 115 13.56 -19.10 66.67
N LYS A 116 12.65 -19.95 67.19
CA LYS A 116 12.53 -20.23 68.61
C LYS A 116 13.75 -20.97 69.15
#